data_AF-E9RTW7-F1
#
_entry.id   AF-E9RTW7-F1
#
_cell.length_a   1.000
_cell.length_b   1.000
_cell.length_c   1.000
_cell.angle_alpha   90.00
_cell.angle_beta   90.00
_cell.angle_gamma   90.00
#
_symmetry.space_group_name_H-M   'P 1'
#
loop_
_entity.id
_entity.type
_entity.pdbx_description
1 polymer ?
#
loop_
_entity_poly.entity_id
_entity_poly.type
_entity_poly.pdbx_seq_one_letter_code
_entity_poly.pdbx_strand_id
1 'polypeptide(L)'
;MDHIETKILNSYTIQEAAQNMVFAARLTQQGHSIQNMDDLMTLYQKSFTDKTVDRIASLPHPTVQKFTVITVAIVGASRRFLAQITRHQNEVKFMSASLQYSNYSEKAAFAIPYEILFSEQRYIDLYLKSCLSDLRCYQELCSVGFHHDSAGYALPHALRNILIICATPYEWKHMISQRICRRNTDETRIVMLDIWQKLYEFDPILFSPKLTGPFCQRGGCEEGAMSCGIPIPKKWSPLEIMKADYPLLVEGRKAVYEN
;
A
#
# COMPACT_ATOMS: atom_id res chain seq x y z
N MET A 1 3.16 14.37 -2.34
CA MET A 1 3.74 13.02 -2.60
C MET A 1 4.98 12.78 -1.75
N ASP A 2 5.85 13.77 -1.68
CA ASP A 2 7.01 13.91 -0.79
C ASP A 2 6.76 13.66 0.71
N HIS A 3 5.62 14.04 1.27
CA HIS A 3 5.29 13.87 2.71
C HIS A 3 4.36 12.67 2.97
N ILE A 4 4.33 11.69 2.08
CA ILE A 4 3.57 10.45 2.31
C ILE A 4 4.52 9.43 2.92
N GLU A 5 4.15 8.93 4.08
CA GLU A 5 4.90 7.93 4.82
C GLU A 5 4.06 6.66 5.00
N THR A 6 4.71 5.51 4.92
CA THR A 6 4.07 4.23 5.22
C THR A 6 4.89 3.43 6.22
N LYS A 7 4.25 2.62 7.05
CA LYS A 7 4.93 1.77 8.02
C LYS A 7 4.16 0.48 8.22
N ILE A 8 4.86 -0.64 8.18
CA ILE A 8 4.31 -1.92 8.64
C ILE A 8 4.34 -1.90 10.17
N LEU A 9 3.17 -1.96 10.80
CA LEU A 9 3.02 -1.83 12.25
C LEU A 9 3.36 -3.11 13.01
N ASN A 10 3.08 -4.27 12.41
CA ASN A 10 3.26 -5.58 13.01
C ASN A 10 4.30 -6.40 12.23
N SER A 11 5.48 -5.83 11.96
CA SER A 11 6.49 -6.45 11.09
C SER A 11 6.94 -7.85 11.51
N TYR A 12 6.83 -8.19 12.79
CA TYR A 12 7.10 -9.54 13.32
C TYR A 12 6.18 -10.61 12.70
N THR A 13 4.95 -10.26 12.29
CA THR A 13 4.00 -11.20 11.69
C THR A 13 4.36 -11.59 10.26
N ILE A 14 5.27 -10.88 9.59
CA ILE A 14 5.67 -11.23 8.22
C ILE A 14 6.43 -12.56 8.20
N GLN A 15 7.29 -12.80 9.20
CA GLN A 15 7.95 -14.10 9.36
C GLN A 15 6.95 -15.20 9.72
N GLU A 16 5.97 -14.89 10.58
CA GLU A 16 4.86 -15.80 10.89
C GLU A 16 4.03 -16.14 9.65
N ALA A 17 3.88 -15.22 8.69
CA ALA A 17 3.13 -15.45 7.46
C ALA A 17 3.76 -16.56 6.62
N ALA A 18 5.08 -16.55 6.45
CA ALA A 18 5.80 -17.62 5.76
C ALA A 18 5.67 -18.96 6.52
N GLN A 19 5.80 -18.93 7.85
CA GLN A 19 5.64 -20.13 8.69
C GLN A 19 4.23 -20.72 8.59
N ASN A 20 3.19 -19.90 8.77
CA ASN A 20 1.79 -20.33 8.69
C ASN A 20 1.45 -20.88 7.31
N MET A 21 1.97 -20.26 6.24
CA MET A 21 1.81 -20.75 4.87
C MET A 21 2.46 -22.13 4.68
N VAL A 22 3.73 -22.30 5.11
CA VAL A 22 4.45 -23.56 4.97
C VAL A 22 3.81 -24.65 5.82
N PHE A 23 3.41 -24.33 7.04
CA PHE A 23 2.70 -25.23 7.94
C PHE A 23 1.37 -25.70 7.34
N ALA A 24 0.51 -24.79 6.89
CA ALA A 24 -0.79 -25.14 6.30
C ALA A 24 -0.63 -26.04 5.06
N ALA A 25 0.38 -25.76 4.22
CA ALA A 25 0.70 -26.61 3.08
C ALA A 25 1.20 -28.01 3.50
N ARG A 26 2.03 -28.10 4.56
CA ARG A 26 2.49 -29.40 5.08
C ARG A 26 1.35 -30.19 5.72
N LEU A 27 0.49 -29.54 6.49
CA LEU A 27 -0.66 -30.13 7.16
C LEU A 27 -1.58 -30.85 6.17
N THR A 28 -1.89 -30.21 5.04
CA THR A 28 -2.75 -30.84 4.00
C THR A 28 -2.13 -32.08 3.35
N GLN A 29 -0.80 -32.19 3.34
CA GLN A 29 -0.07 -33.32 2.75
C GLN A 29 0.27 -34.43 3.75
N GLN A 30 0.45 -34.06 5.02
CA GLN A 30 0.96 -34.94 6.08
C GLN A 30 -0.06 -35.19 7.19
N GLY A 31 -1.33 -34.82 7.01
CA GLY A 31 -2.36 -34.99 8.06
C GLY A 31 -2.48 -36.41 8.60
N HIS A 32 -2.19 -37.44 7.79
CA HIS A 32 -2.21 -38.84 8.21
C HIS A 32 -1.13 -39.21 9.24
N SER A 33 -0.06 -38.41 9.37
CA SER A 33 1.02 -38.63 10.33
C SER A 33 0.82 -37.89 11.66
N ILE A 34 -0.33 -37.22 11.84
CA ILE A 34 -0.62 -36.42 13.03
C ILE A 34 -1.64 -37.18 13.87
N GLN A 35 -1.21 -37.72 15.01
CA GLN A 35 -2.06 -38.51 15.91
C GLN A 35 -2.51 -37.70 17.13
N ASN A 36 -1.72 -36.69 17.52
CA ASN A 36 -1.96 -35.87 18.71
C ASN A 36 -1.45 -34.43 18.52
N MET A 37 -1.58 -33.62 19.56
CA MET A 37 -1.16 -32.22 19.55
C MET A 37 0.36 -32.06 19.46
N ASP A 38 1.15 -32.96 20.06
CA ASP A 38 2.61 -32.88 20.03
C ASP A 38 3.15 -33.11 18.60
N ASP A 39 2.53 -34.03 17.84
CA ASP A 39 2.83 -34.23 16.42
C ASP A 39 2.53 -32.96 15.59
N LEU A 40 1.39 -32.33 15.86
CA LEU A 40 0.98 -31.09 15.19
C LEU A 40 1.95 -29.94 15.50
N MET A 41 2.31 -29.78 16.77
CA MET A 41 3.25 -28.74 17.22
C MET A 41 4.64 -28.97 16.64
N THR A 42 5.08 -30.23 16.55
CA THR A 42 6.32 -30.61 15.87
C THR A 42 6.28 -30.20 14.39
N LEU A 43 5.17 -30.42 13.70
CA LEU A 43 4.99 -30.02 12.30
C LEU A 43 4.97 -28.48 12.14
N TYR A 44 4.31 -27.78 13.06
CA TYR A 44 4.20 -26.31 13.09
C TYR A 44 5.55 -25.62 13.32
N GLN A 45 6.37 -26.17 14.22
CA GLN A 45 7.69 -25.64 14.56
C GLN A 45 8.80 -26.10 13.59
N LYS A 46 8.50 -27.05 12.70
CA LYS A 46 9.46 -27.59 11.74
C LYS A 46 10.02 -26.48 10.86
N SER A 47 11.33 -26.32 10.90
CA SER A 47 12.05 -25.34 10.07
C SER A 47 11.85 -25.58 8.57
N PHE A 48 12.08 -24.54 7.77
CA PHE A 48 11.94 -24.55 6.33
C PHE A 48 12.98 -23.66 5.68
N THR A 49 13.11 -23.81 4.36
CA THR A 49 14.04 -23.02 3.54
C THR A 49 13.28 -22.04 2.66
N ASP A 50 13.95 -21.00 2.20
CA ASP A 50 13.42 -20.06 1.21
C ASP A 50 12.91 -20.76 -0.06
N LYS A 51 13.59 -21.82 -0.50
CA LYS A 51 13.14 -22.66 -1.62
C LYS A 51 11.76 -23.29 -1.36
N THR A 52 11.46 -23.62 -0.11
CA THR A 52 10.16 -24.17 0.30
C THR A 52 9.08 -23.11 0.21
N VAL A 53 9.37 -21.88 0.69
CA VAL A 53 8.47 -20.72 0.61
C VAL A 53 8.18 -20.37 -0.85
N ASP A 54 9.22 -20.21 -1.69
CA ASP A 54 9.06 -19.89 -3.13
C ASP A 54 8.21 -20.95 -3.85
N ARG A 55 8.48 -22.24 -3.59
CA ARG A 55 7.71 -23.34 -4.18
C ARG A 55 6.24 -23.26 -3.80
N ILE A 56 5.92 -23.11 -2.52
CA ILE A 56 4.52 -23.10 -2.03
C ILE A 56 3.79 -21.85 -2.50
N ALA A 57 4.43 -20.68 -2.41
CA ALA A 57 3.84 -19.41 -2.83
C ALA A 57 3.62 -19.32 -4.35
N SER A 58 4.35 -20.11 -5.14
CA SER A 58 4.16 -20.22 -6.60
C SER A 58 2.99 -21.13 -7.00
N LEU A 59 2.45 -21.93 -6.07
CA LEU A 59 1.33 -22.84 -6.38
C LEU A 59 0.00 -22.07 -6.44
N PRO A 60 -0.98 -22.55 -7.22
CA PRO A 60 -2.33 -21.97 -7.29
C PRO A 60 -3.19 -22.32 -6.06
N HIS A 61 -2.61 -22.21 -4.86
CA HIS A 61 -3.25 -22.52 -3.58
C HIS A 61 -3.27 -21.28 -2.69
N PRO A 62 -4.12 -20.28 -2.98
CA PRO A 62 -4.06 -18.98 -2.30
C PRO A 62 -4.45 -19.06 -0.82
N THR A 63 -5.26 -20.06 -0.43
CA THR A 63 -5.75 -20.23 0.95
C THR A 63 -4.62 -20.30 1.97
N VAL A 64 -3.49 -20.93 1.65
CA VAL A 64 -2.36 -21.03 2.59
C VAL A 64 -1.70 -19.67 2.89
N GLN A 65 -1.95 -18.65 2.06
CA GLN A 65 -1.44 -17.27 2.26
C GLN A 65 -2.41 -16.38 3.05
N LYS A 66 -3.52 -16.93 3.57
CA LYS A 66 -4.59 -16.15 4.23
C LYS A 66 -4.59 -16.25 5.76
N PHE A 67 -3.66 -16.99 6.35
CA PHE A 67 -3.61 -17.25 7.80
C PHE A 67 -2.85 -16.19 8.61
N THR A 68 -2.46 -15.07 8.02
CA THR A 68 -1.73 -14.00 8.73
C THR A 68 -2.14 -12.65 8.20
N VAL A 69 -2.26 -11.67 9.10
CA VAL A 69 -2.66 -10.31 8.78
C VAL A 69 -1.45 -9.39 8.92
N ILE A 70 -1.20 -8.61 7.88
CA ILE A 70 -0.19 -7.55 7.87
C ILE A 70 -0.91 -6.21 7.91
N THR A 71 -0.52 -5.38 8.87
CA THR A 71 -1.09 -4.06 9.13
C THR A 71 -0.11 -2.98 8.69
N VAL A 72 -0.57 -2.11 7.81
CA VAL A 72 0.19 -0.98 7.28
C VAL A 72 -0.50 0.32 7.67
N ALA A 73 0.25 1.23 8.29
CA ALA A 73 -0.13 2.61 8.46
C ALA A 73 0.35 3.44 7.28
N ILE A 74 -0.48 4.38 6.84
CA ILE A 74 -0.23 5.33 5.76
C ILE A 74 -0.58 6.71 6.31
N VAL A 75 0.41 7.59 6.36
CA VAL A 75 0.26 8.98 6.84
C VAL A 75 0.50 9.91 5.66
N GLY A 76 -0.39 10.87 5.47
CA GLY A 76 -0.18 11.94 4.49
C GLY A 76 -0.75 11.66 3.09
N ALA A 77 -1.32 10.47 2.85
CA ALA A 77 -2.04 10.19 1.61
C ALA A 77 -3.38 10.95 1.58
N SER A 78 -3.83 11.32 0.38
CA SER A 78 -5.04 12.12 0.16
C SER A 78 -6.32 11.33 0.41
N ARG A 79 -7.44 12.05 0.56
CA ARG A 79 -8.77 11.45 0.53
C ARG A 79 -9.13 10.86 -0.85
N ARG A 80 -8.51 11.34 -1.93
CA ARG A 80 -8.63 10.72 -3.26
C ARG A 80 -8.04 9.31 -3.28
N PHE A 81 -6.86 9.11 -2.69
CA PHE A 81 -6.27 7.78 -2.52
C PHE A 81 -7.19 6.86 -1.71
N LEU A 82 -7.72 7.36 -0.58
CA LEU A 82 -8.66 6.60 0.26
C LEU A 82 -9.86 6.08 -0.54
N ALA A 83 -10.48 6.92 -1.36
CA ALA A 83 -11.63 6.54 -2.18
C ALA A 83 -11.30 5.45 -3.23
N GLN A 84 -10.04 5.38 -3.67
CA GLN A 84 -9.59 4.38 -4.64
C GLN A 84 -9.21 3.05 -3.97
N ILE A 85 -8.45 3.10 -2.87
CA ILE A 85 -7.91 1.89 -2.23
C ILE A 85 -8.98 1.10 -1.48
N THR A 86 -10.00 1.76 -0.92
CA THR A 86 -11.10 1.12 -0.17
C THR A 86 -12.04 0.29 -1.03
N ARG A 87 -11.87 0.31 -2.35
CA ARG A 87 -12.60 -0.58 -3.28
C ARG A 87 -12.16 -2.04 -3.17
N HIS A 88 -11.03 -2.31 -2.52
CA HIS A 88 -10.56 -3.66 -2.20
C HIS A 88 -11.17 -4.15 -0.90
N GLN A 89 -12.29 -4.86 -0.95
CA GLN A 89 -13.09 -5.16 0.26
C GLN A 89 -12.90 -6.58 0.80
N ASN A 90 -12.45 -7.51 -0.04
CA ASN A 90 -12.34 -8.91 0.35
C ASN A 90 -11.18 -9.13 1.32
N GLU A 91 -11.47 -9.57 2.56
CA GLU A 91 -10.44 -9.84 3.59
C GLU A 91 -9.48 -8.66 3.85
N VAL A 92 -9.90 -7.42 3.53
CA VAL A 92 -9.19 -6.18 3.84
C VAL A 92 -10.01 -5.36 4.83
N LYS A 93 -9.36 -4.81 5.85
CA LYS A 93 -9.95 -3.85 6.79
C LYS A 93 -9.25 -2.51 6.68
N PHE A 94 -10.05 -1.44 6.68
CA PHE A 94 -9.57 -0.07 6.62
C PHE A 94 -10.01 0.68 7.88
N MET A 95 -9.13 1.53 8.39
CA MET A 95 -9.47 2.51 9.41
C MET A 95 -8.86 3.85 9.03
N SER A 96 -9.67 4.90 8.92
CA SER A 96 -9.18 6.23 8.54
C SER A 96 -9.48 7.27 9.61
N ALA A 97 -8.62 8.27 9.78
CA ALA A 97 -8.92 9.38 10.66
C ALA A 97 -10.16 10.15 10.16
N SER A 98 -11.07 10.43 11.10
CA SER A 98 -12.30 11.17 10.83
C SER A 98 -12.02 12.66 10.66
N LEU A 99 -12.73 13.29 9.73
CA LEU A 99 -12.78 14.75 9.60
C LEU A 99 -13.41 15.41 10.82
N GLN A 100 -14.29 14.71 11.52
CA GLN A 100 -15.12 15.29 12.58
C GLN A 100 -14.32 15.70 13.84
N TYR A 101 -13.07 15.25 13.97
CA TYR A 101 -12.27 15.42 15.20
C TYR A 101 -10.88 16.03 14.97
N SER A 102 -10.54 16.51 13.77
CA SER A 102 -9.18 16.90 13.41
C SER A 102 -9.10 18.34 12.89
N ASN A 103 -8.32 19.20 13.55
CA ASN A 103 -8.05 20.57 13.10
C ASN A 103 -6.81 20.59 12.19
N TYR A 104 -6.96 20.91 10.91
CA TYR A 104 -5.90 20.88 9.89
C TYR A 104 -5.44 22.28 9.47
N SER A 105 -5.17 23.15 10.44
CA SER A 105 -4.77 24.54 10.21
C SER A 105 -3.27 24.68 9.94
N GLU A 106 -2.73 24.09 8.85
CA GLU A 106 -1.34 24.37 8.45
C GLU A 106 -0.98 23.95 7.00
N LYS A 107 0.13 24.50 6.48
CA LYS A 107 0.61 24.39 5.07
C LYS A 107 0.88 22.94 4.60
N ALA A 108 0.99 21.98 5.53
CA ALA A 108 1.20 20.56 5.24
C ALA A 108 -0.12 19.76 5.12
N ALA A 109 -1.28 20.40 5.08
CA ALA A 109 -2.58 19.72 5.06
C ALA A 109 -2.93 19.01 3.73
N PHE A 110 -2.23 19.28 2.62
CA PHE A 110 -2.64 18.80 1.29
C PHE A 110 -1.59 17.94 0.58
N ALA A 111 -2.03 16.85 -0.02
CA ALA A 111 -1.23 16.04 -0.92
C ALA A 111 -1.15 16.72 -2.29
N ILE A 112 0.04 17.21 -2.65
CA ILE A 112 0.30 17.77 -3.98
C ILE A 112 0.58 16.61 -4.94
N PRO A 113 -0.14 16.50 -6.08
CA PRO A 113 0.10 15.51 -7.13
C PRO A 113 1.53 15.57 -7.69
N TYR A 114 2.10 14.43 -8.12
CA TYR A 114 3.49 14.34 -8.58
C TYR A 114 3.80 15.35 -9.70
N GLU A 115 2.97 15.38 -10.75
CA GLU A 115 3.15 16.30 -11.88
C GLU A 115 3.12 17.78 -11.47
N ILE A 116 2.28 18.15 -10.49
CA ILE A 116 2.21 19.53 -9.99
C ILE A 116 3.41 19.82 -9.09
N LEU A 117 3.78 18.89 -8.21
CA LEU A 117 4.86 19.05 -7.23
C LEU A 117 6.21 19.36 -7.88
N PHE A 118 6.46 18.79 -9.06
CA PHE A 118 7.69 18.99 -9.83
C PHE A 118 7.52 19.88 -11.06
N SER A 119 6.47 20.71 -11.08
CA SER A 119 6.25 21.74 -12.10
C SER A 119 6.84 23.09 -11.68
N GLU A 120 6.61 24.13 -12.49
CA GLU A 120 6.99 25.50 -12.13
C GLU A 120 6.26 25.99 -10.87
N GLN A 121 6.95 26.79 -10.05
CA GLN A 121 6.43 27.31 -8.78
C GLN A 121 5.03 27.95 -8.90
N ARG A 122 4.76 28.66 -10.00
CA ARG A 122 3.45 29.29 -10.26
C ARG A 122 2.28 28.31 -10.27
N TYR A 123 2.48 27.07 -10.70
CA TYR A 123 1.43 26.05 -10.75
C TYR A 123 1.23 25.38 -9.39
N ILE A 124 2.32 25.20 -8.63
CA ILE A 124 2.26 24.79 -7.23
C ILE A 124 1.47 25.82 -6.42
N ASP A 125 1.79 27.11 -6.60
CA ASP A 125 1.12 28.22 -5.92
C ASP A 125 -0.36 28.32 -6.32
N LEU A 126 -0.68 28.14 -7.61
CA LEU A 126 -2.06 28.10 -8.10
C LEU A 126 -2.86 26.99 -7.41
N TYR A 127 -2.30 25.78 -7.34
CA TYR A 127 -2.92 24.62 -6.71
C TYR A 127 -3.14 24.84 -5.20
N LEU A 128 -2.09 25.31 -4.51
CA LEU A 128 -2.16 25.58 -3.07
C LEU A 128 -3.12 26.72 -2.75
N LYS A 129 -3.19 27.76 -3.59
CA LYS A 129 -4.16 28.85 -3.44
C LYS A 129 -5.60 28.35 -3.45
N SER A 130 -5.93 27.40 -4.33
CA SER A 130 -7.24 26.75 -4.35
C SER A 130 -7.50 25.98 -3.05
N CYS A 131 -6.57 25.10 -2.66
CA CYS A 131 -6.73 24.27 -1.46
C CYS A 131 -6.86 25.10 -0.17
N LEU A 132 -6.08 26.19 -0.07
CA LEU A 132 -6.15 27.12 1.05
C LEU A 132 -7.45 27.93 1.04
N SER A 133 -8.02 28.22 -0.13
CA SER A 133 -9.34 28.86 -0.23
C SER A 133 -10.43 27.98 0.36
N ASP A 134 -10.41 26.69 0.02
CA ASP A 134 -11.35 25.69 0.54
C ASP A 134 -11.21 25.53 2.06
N LEU A 135 -9.98 25.49 2.58
CA LEU A 135 -9.72 25.45 4.02
C LEU A 135 -10.22 26.69 4.75
N ARG A 136 -10.05 27.88 4.16
CA ARG A 136 -10.59 29.12 4.74
C ARG A 136 -12.12 29.10 4.78
N CYS A 137 -12.77 28.62 3.72
CA CYS A 137 -14.22 28.42 3.69
C CYS A 137 -14.67 27.50 4.84
N TYR A 138 -14.00 26.35 5.00
CA TYR A 138 -14.24 25.44 6.13
C TYR A 138 -14.10 26.15 7.49
N GLN A 139 -13.01 26.89 7.70
CA GLN A 139 -12.76 27.61 8.96
C GLN A 139 -13.81 28.68 9.24
N GLU A 140 -14.25 29.41 8.21
CA GLU A 140 -15.30 30.42 8.32
C GLU A 140 -16.64 29.78 8.70
N LEU A 141 -17.05 28.69 8.04
CA LEU A 141 -18.25 27.93 8.38
C LEU A 141 -18.22 27.44 9.83
N CYS A 142 -17.08 26.91 10.30
CA CYS A 142 -16.93 26.52 11.69
C CYS A 142 -17.03 27.71 12.65
N SER A 143 -16.46 28.88 12.28
CA SER A 143 -16.46 30.07 13.14
C SER A 143 -17.86 30.65 13.38
N VAL A 144 -18.80 30.44 12.44
CA VAL A 144 -20.20 30.87 12.57
C VAL A 144 -21.12 29.78 13.16
N GLY A 145 -20.54 28.68 13.67
CA GLY A 145 -21.25 27.66 14.44
C GLY A 145 -21.72 26.43 13.66
N PHE A 146 -21.37 26.26 12.38
CA PHE A 146 -21.65 25.00 11.67
C PHE A 146 -20.77 23.86 12.19
N HIS A 147 -21.37 22.66 12.29
CA HIS A 147 -20.65 21.46 12.71
C HIS A 147 -19.51 21.11 11.75
N HIS A 148 -18.42 20.56 12.29
CA HIS A 148 -17.26 20.08 11.52
C HIS A 148 -17.63 19.10 10.39
N ASP A 149 -18.66 18.28 10.61
CA ASP A 149 -19.15 17.34 9.60
C ASP A 149 -19.70 18.08 8.37
N SER A 150 -20.60 19.04 8.57
CA SER A 150 -21.19 19.84 7.49
C SER A 150 -20.17 20.78 6.83
N ALA A 151 -19.37 21.47 7.64
CA ALA A 151 -18.32 22.35 7.11
C ALA A 151 -17.28 21.54 6.29
N GLY A 152 -17.01 20.30 6.69
CA GLY A 152 -16.02 19.43 6.05
C GLY A 152 -16.30 19.13 4.57
N TYR A 153 -17.53 19.32 4.10
CA TYR A 153 -17.89 19.20 2.68
C TYR A 153 -17.21 20.26 1.81
N ALA A 154 -16.75 21.36 2.39
CA ALA A 154 -15.96 22.37 1.69
C ALA A 154 -14.51 21.94 1.45
N LEU A 155 -13.99 20.93 2.16
CA LEU A 155 -12.59 20.53 2.08
C LEU A 155 -12.28 19.75 0.79
N PRO A 156 -11.12 19.99 0.16
CA PRO A 156 -10.79 19.34 -1.10
C PRO A 156 -10.39 17.88 -0.88
N HIS A 157 -10.55 17.05 -1.92
CA HIS A 157 -10.06 15.67 -1.93
C HIS A 157 -8.53 15.55 -1.71
N ALA A 158 -7.80 16.63 -1.95
CA ALA A 158 -6.37 16.76 -1.70
C ALA A 158 -6.00 16.69 -0.22
N LEU A 159 -6.96 16.90 0.70
CA LEU A 159 -6.69 16.87 2.13
C LEU A 159 -6.05 15.54 2.51
N ARG A 160 -4.93 15.63 3.23
CA ARG A 160 -4.20 14.48 3.75
C ARG A 160 -5.01 13.78 4.83
N ASN A 161 -4.76 12.49 4.98
CA ASN A 161 -5.40 11.63 5.95
C ASN A 161 -4.38 10.65 6.54
N ILE A 162 -4.80 9.98 7.61
CA ILE A 162 -4.13 8.80 8.17
C ILE A 162 -5.02 7.60 7.89
N LEU A 163 -4.45 6.54 7.32
CA LEU A 163 -5.14 5.31 6.96
C LEU A 163 -4.37 4.10 7.51
N ILE A 164 -5.08 3.20 8.16
CA ILE A 164 -4.62 1.85 8.49
C ILE A 164 -5.27 0.88 7.51
N ILE A 165 -4.46 -0.01 6.93
CA ILE A 165 -4.90 -1.11 6.09
C ILE A 165 -4.42 -2.41 6.73
N CYS A 166 -5.33 -3.33 7.00
CA CYS A 166 -5.03 -4.69 7.43
C CYS A 166 -5.43 -5.65 6.31
N ALA A 167 -4.50 -6.46 5.82
CA ALA A 167 -4.77 -7.45 4.78
C ALA A 167 -3.86 -8.67 4.93
N THR A 168 -4.27 -9.80 4.37
CA THR A 168 -3.41 -10.99 4.28
C THR A 168 -2.33 -10.81 3.21
N PRO A 169 -1.23 -11.59 3.22
CA PRO A 169 -0.25 -11.59 2.12
C PRO A 169 -0.89 -11.76 0.74
N TYR A 170 -1.92 -12.61 0.63
CA TYR A 170 -2.66 -12.80 -0.61
C TYR A 170 -3.31 -11.50 -1.09
N GLU A 171 -4.04 -10.81 -0.20
CA GLU A 171 -4.74 -9.57 -0.56
C GLU A 171 -3.77 -8.42 -0.81
N TRP A 172 -2.64 -8.32 -0.09
CA TRP A 172 -1.58 -7.37 -0.42
C TRP A 172 -1.06 -7.58 -1.85
N LYS A 173 -0.76 -8.82 -2.24
CA LYS A 173 -0.33 -9.15 -3.60
C LYS A 173 -1.38 -8.81 -4.64
N HIS A 174 -2.65 -9.06 -4.34
CA HIS A 174 -3.77 -8.72 -5.22
C HIS A 174 -3.86 -7.19 -5.42
N MET A 175 -3.87 -6.42 -4.34
CA MET A 175 -3.92 -4.96 -4.40
C MET A 175 -2.72 -4.39 -5.16
N ILE A 176 -1.50 -4.85 -4.88
CA ILE A 176 -0.28 -4.44 -5.59
C ILE A 176 -0.40 -4.74 -7.09
N SER A 177 -0.89 -5.93 -7.46
CA SER A 177 -1.02 -6.34 -8.87
C SER A 177 -1.90 -5.40 -9.69
N GLN A 178 -2.96 -4.86 -9.08
CA GLN A 178 -3.88 -3.92 -9.74
C GLN A 178 -3.42 -2.46 -9.63
N ARG A 179 -2.85 -2.06 -8.49
CA ARG A 179 -2.66 -0.64 -8.16
C ARG A 179 -1.33 -0.05 -8.62
N ILE A 180 -0.36 -0.89 -9.01
CA ILE A 180 0.95 -0.47 -9.53
C ILE A 180 0.98 -0.43 -11.08
N CYS A 181 -0.14 -0.66 -11.77
CA CYS A 181 -0.23 -0.45 -13.21
C CYS A 181 0.00 1.02 -13.59
N ARG A 182 0.69 1.31 -14.72
CA ARG A 182 0.99 2.69 -15.20
C ARG A 182 -0.23 3.50 -15.63
N ARG A 183 -1.39 2.86 -15.70
CA ARG A 183 -2.68 3.54 -15.89
C ARG A 183 -3.25 4.14 -14.60
N ASN A 184 -2.81 3.67 -13.43
CA ASN A 184 -3.35 4.14 -12.17
C ASN A 184 -2.82 5.55 -11.83
N THR A 185 -3.45 6.22 -10.88
CA THR A 185 -3.00 7.54 -10.42
C THR A 185 -1.61 7.45 -9.79
N ASP A 186 -0.80 8.51 -9.97
CA ASP A 186 0.55 8.55 -9.41
C ASP A 186 0.56 8.36 -7.91
N GLU A 187 -0.38 8.98 -7.20
CA GLU A 187 -0.49 8.81 -5.75
C GLU A 187 -0.62 7.35 -5.34
N THR A 188 -1.58 6.65 -5.97
CA THR A 188 -1.85 5.24 -5.68
C THR A 188 -0.62 4.38 -6.00
N ARG A 189 0.04 4.65 -7.14
CA ARG A 189 1.24 3.92 -7.54
C ARG A 189 2.38 4.16 -6.56
N ILE A 190 2.65 5.41 -6.19
CA ILE A 190 3.70 5.80 -5.24
C ILE A 190 3.46 5.13 -3.88
N VAL A 191 2.25 5.24 -3.32
CA VAL A 191 1.92 4.62 -2.04
C VAL A 191 2.11 3.10 -2.10
N MET A 192 1.58 2.44 -3.14
CA MET A 192 1.61 0.98 -3.23
C MET A 192 3.01 0.43 -3.55
N LEU A 193 3.83 1.16 -4.32
CA LEU A 193 5.24 0.83 -4.55
C LEU A 193 6.05 0.94 -3.25
N ASP A 194 5.81 1.98 -2.45
CA ASP A 194 6.47 2.18 -1.16
C ASP A 194 6.11 1.08 -0.15
N ILE A 195 4.83 0.68 -0.11
CA ILE A 195 4.37 -0.46 0.70
C ILE A 195 5.01 -1.77 0.22
N TRP A 196 5.01 -2.01 -1.10
CA TRP A 196 5.62 -3.21 -1.67
C TRP A 196 7.13 -3.26 -1.37
N GLN A 197 7.85 -2.15 -1.48
CA GLN A 197 9.27 -2.07 -1.11
C GLN A 197 9.49 -2.53 0.33
N LYS A 198 8.69 -2.05 1.29
CA LYS A 198 8.81 -2.44 2.69
C LYS A 198 8.48 -3.91 2.93
N LEU A 199 7.42 -4.42 2.29
CA LEU A 199 7.09 -5.85 2.35
C LEU A 199 8.22 -6.72 1.78
N TYR A 200 8.82 -6.29 0.67
CA TYR A 200 9.94 -6.95 0.02
C TYR A 200 11.21 -6.94 0.87
N GLU A 201 11.48 -5.88 1.63
CA GLU A 201 12.60 -5.83 2.58
C GLU A 201 12.43 -6.82 3.74
N PHE A 202 11.20 -7.02 4.22
CA PHE A 202 10.93 -7.98 5.30
C PHE A 202 10.94 -9.44 4.84
N ASP A 203 10.35 -9.75 3.68
CA ASP A 203 10.40 -11.09 3.09
C ASP A 203 10.59 -11.01 1.57
N PRO A 204 11.87 -11.01 1.12
CA PRO A 204 12.22 -10.91 -0.29
C PRO A 204 11.71 -12.09 -1.14
N ILE A 205 11.41 -13.23 -0.51
CA ILE A 205 10.94 -14.42 -1.19
C ILE A 205 9.44 -14.31 -1.41
N LEU A 206 8.67 -14.12 -0.33
CA LEU A 206 7.22 -14.05 -0.37
C LEU A 206 6.72 -12.86 -1.20
N PHE A 207 7.43 -11.73 -1.17
CA PHE A 207 7.09 -10.52 -1.90
C PHE A 207 7.99 -10.22 -3.11
N SER A 208 8.69 -11.24 -3.64
CA SER A 208 9.53 -11.10 -4.84
C SER A 208 8.75 -10.60 -6.07
N PRO A 209 9.39 -9.91 -7.03
CA PRO A 209 8.78 -9.53 -8.33
C PRO A 209 8.19 -10.69 -9.15
N LYS A 210 8.61 -11.92 -8.88
CA LYS A 210 8.04 -13.14 -9.47
C LYS A 210 6.64 -13.43 -8.93
N LEU A 211 6.42 -13.19 -7.63
CA LEU A 211 5.19 -13.53 -6.92
C LEU A 211 4.27 -12.34 -6.66
N THR A 212 4.84 -11.14 -6.63
CA THR A 212 4.19 -9.87 -6.29
C THR A 212 4.56 -8.83 -7.34
N GLY A 213 3.63 -7.95 -7.66
CA GLY A 213 3.84 -6.91 -8.68
C GLY A 213 2.72 -6.89 -9.71
N PRO A 214 2.68 -5.85 -10.57
CA PRO A 214 1.70 -5.73 -11.65
C PRO A 214 1.63 -6.98 -12.51
N PHE A 215 0.44 -7.29 -13.04
CA PHE A 215 0.19 -8.49 -13.84
C PHE A 215 1.18 -8.68 -15.00
N CYS A 216 1.63 -7.58 -15.63
CA CYS A 216 2.60 -7.62 -16.73
C CYS A 216 4.00 -8.14 -16.32
N GLN A 217 4.37 -8.09 -15.04
CA GLN A 217 5.60 -8.74 -14.55
C GLN A 217 5.43 -10.26 -14.39
N ARG A 218 4.19 -10.73 -14.17
CA ARG A 218 3.84 -12.13 -13.88
C ARG A 218 3.16 -12.85 -15.05
N GLY A 219 3.22 -12.26 -16.24
CA GLY A 219 2.58 -12.79 -17.44
C GLY A 219 2.32 -11.67 -18.44
N GLY A 220 1.06 -11.27 -18.55
CA GLY A 220 0.59 -10.19 -19.41
C GLY A 220 -0.41 -9.28 -18.68
N CYS A 221 -0.88 -8.24 -19.34
CA CYS A 221 -1.89 -7.38 -18.76
C CYS A 221 -3.27 -8.07 -18.76
N GLU A 222 -3.84 -8.29 -17.58
CA GLU A 222 -5.17 -8.91 -17.43
C GLU A 222 -6.34 -7.94 -17.72
N GLU A 223 -6.06 -6.65 -17.89
CA GLU A 223 -7.07 -5.62 -18.17
C GLU A 223 -7.51 -5.61 -19.66
N GLY A 224 -6.86 -6.38 -20.55
CA GLY A 224 -7.26 -6.47 -21.96
C GLY A 224 -7.28 -5.11 -22.67
N ALA A 225 -8.45 -4.70 -23.18
CA ALA A 225 -8.65 -3.38 -23.83
C ALA A 225 -8.31 -2.20 -22.91
N MET A 226 -8.29 -2.43 -21.60
CA MET A 226 -7.99 -1.46 -20.56
C MET A 226 -6.50 -1.42 -20.17
N SER A 227 -5.63 -2.11 -20.92
CA SER A 227 -4.17 -2.09 -20.76
C SER A 227 -3.59 -0.69 -20.90
N CYS A 228 -2.53 -0.40 -20.12
CA CYS A 228 -1.78 0.84 -20.24
C CYS A 228 -0.85 0.88 -21.48
N GLY A 229 -0.57 -0.27 -22.11
CA GLY A 229 0.36 -0.37 -23.23
C GLY A 229 1.85 -0.22 -22.88
N ILE A 230 2.19 0.07 -21.62
CA ILE A 230 3.56 0.36 -21.18
C ILE A 230 3.98 -0.66 -20.10
N PRO A 231 4.44 -1.87 -20.48
CA PRO A 231 4.73 -2.94 -19.52
C PRO A 231 5.91 -2.57 -18.60
N ILE A 232 5.83 -3.06 -17.36
CA ILE A 232 6.91 -2.95 -16.38
C ILE A 232 7.83 -4.18 -16.53
N PRO A 233 9.16 -4.02 -16.60
CA PRO A 233 10.09 -5.13 -16.77
C PRO A 233 9.99 -6.18 -15.65
N LYS A 234 9.97 -7.47 -16.02
CA LYS A 234 9.74 -8.60 -15.10
C LYS A 234 10.69 -8.66 -13.90
N LYS A 235 11.92 -8.19 -14.08
CA LYS A 235 12.98 -8.26 -13.05
C LYS A 235 13.04 -7.04 -12.14
N TRP A 236 12.31 -5.97 -12.47
CA TRP A 236 12.36 -4.76 -11.67
C TRP A 236 11.72 -4.98 -10.29
N SER A 237 12.51 -4.66 -9.27
CA SER A 237 12.07 -4.47 -7.89
C SER A 237 11.15 -3.24 -7.76
N PRO A 238 10.34 -3.15 -6.70
CA PRO A 238 9.55 -1.96 -6.40
C PRO A 238 10.38 -0.68 -6.41
N LEU A 239 11.60 -0.69 -5.85
CA LEU A 239 12.51 0.47 -5.87
C LEU A 239 12.97 0.85 -7.28
N GLU A 240 13.26 -0.12 -8.16
CA GLU A 240 13.64 0.17 -9.55
C GLU A 240 12.47 0.79 -10.33
N ILE A 241 11.24 0.31 -10.10
CA ILE A 241 10.03 0.92 -10.67
C ILE A 241 9.86 2.35 -10.16
N MET A 242 10.02 2.57 -8.84
CA MET A 242 9.93 3.90 -8.24
C MET A 242 10.96 4.86 -8.83
N LYS A 243 12.21 4.42 -9.01
CA LYS A 243 13.29 5.24 -9.60
C LYS A 243 13.03 5.59 -11.06
N ALA A 244 12.50 4.63 -11.83
CA ALA A 244 12.25 4.84 -13.25
C ALA A 244 11.02 5.73 -13.50
N ASP A 245 9.94 5.50 -12.75
CA ASP A 245 8.66 6.17 -12.99
C ASP A 245 8.53 7.49 -12.20
N TYR A 246 9.24 7.63 -11.07
CA TYR A 246 9.20 8.81 -10.18
C TYR A 246 10.60 9.29 -9.72
N PRO A 247 11.55 9.54 -10.64
CA PRO A 247 12.94 9.84 -10.30
C PRO A 247 13.10 11.04 -9.36
N LEU A 248 12.35 12.12 -9.61
CA LEU A 248 12.42 13.37 -8.84
C LEU A 248 11.97 13.19 -7.38
N LEU A 249 11.04 12.27 -7.13
CA LEU A 249 10.60 11.94 -5.78
C LEU A 249 11.69 11.17 -5.01
N VAL A 250 12.41 10.27 -5.69
CA VAL A 250 13.48 9.49 -5.08
C VAL A 250 14.69 10.37 -4.77
N GLU A 251 15.05 11.28 -5.68
CA GLU A 251 16.12 12.26 -5.48
C GLU A 251 15.79 13.22 -4.34
N GLY A 252 14.56 13.77 -4.31
CA GLY A 252 14.10 14.65 -3.23
C GLY A 252 14.07 13.97 -1.86
N ARG A 253 13.73 12.67 -1.77
CA ARG A 253 13.77 11.92 -0.50
C ARG A 253 15.19 11.78 0.05
N LYS A 254 16.22 11.64 -0.78
CA LYS A 254 17.61 11.51 -0.31
C LYS A 254 18.10 12.78 0.39
N ALA A 255 17.74 13.95 -0.13
CA ALA A 255 18.11 15.25 0.47
C ALA A 255 17.48 15.51 1.85
N VAL A 256 16.40 14.79 2.21
CA VAL A 256 15.70 14.92 3.50
C VAL A 256 16.29 14.01 4.59
N TYR A 257 16.97 12.91 4.22
CA TYR A 257 17.62 12.00 5.18
C TYR A 257 19.12 12.29 5.38
N GLU A 258 19.70 13.20 4.59
CA GLU A 258 21.11 13.65 4.72
C GLU A 258 21.26 14.99 5.47
N ASN A 259 20.17 15.56 6.00
CA ASN A 259 20.16 16.78 6.83
C ASN A 259 19.58 16.53 8.23
#